data_AF-A0A6P1NLT6-F1
#
_entry.id   AF-A0A6P1NLT6-F1
#
_cell.length_a   1.000
_cell.length_b   1.000
_cell.length_c   1.000
_cell.angle_alpha   90.00
_cell.angle_beta   90.00
_cell.angle_gamma   90.00
#
_symmetry.space_group_name_H-M   'P 1'
#
loop_
_entity.id
_entity.type
_entity.pdbx_description
1 polymer ?
#
loop_
_entity_poly.entity_id
_entity_poly.type
_entity_poly.pdbx_seq_one_letter_code
_entity_poly.pdbx_strand_id
1 'polypeptide(L)'
;MAKRGKSGGRNSQRSTAGVIEVPKGTRPEGPVEGVYYVDTGDCELIADQDNSNGWLLKINGVMSSHIDLADPLFLDFEYMRWMAALIESRWPPKSGKGGAKAVAPTAGGAEKLRGLHLGGGACSLARYFHAAYPDARQVVVELDGKLAEYVRGWFDLPKAPLLRLRVGEAREVTETLTPDSRDFIIRDVFAGSLTPRSLTTAEFNDHIKRVLAPGGIYVVNSGDAPSLLNAREEAATIAAAFAHTVIIADPAMLKGRRYGNMVMAGSDSPLDGDPQLARRLLGGAVPAHIWNDAQVRAFAANSPVRHDPPAPSIAP
;
A
#
# COMPACT_ATOMS: atom_id res chain seq x y z
N MET A 1 52.86 -40.28 -3.42
CA MET A 1 51.44 -40.59 -3.15
C MET A 1 50.86 -39.47 -2.30
N ALA A 2 50.07 -38.57 -2.88
CA ALA A 2 49.36 -37.51 -2.14
C ALA A 2 47.87 -37.57 -2.50
N LYS A 3 47.01 -37.89 -1.53
CA LYS A 3 45.55 -37.98 -1.69
C LYS A 3 44.94 -36.58 -1.61
N ARG A 4 44.31 -36.14 -2.71
CA ARG A 4 43.39 -34.99 -2.76
C ARG A 4 42.07 -35.36 -2.06
N GLY A 5 41.67 -34.58 -1.06
CA GLY A 5 40.33 -34.64 -0.47
C GLY A 5 39.29 -34.02 -1.42
N LYS A 6 38.22 -34.76 -1.70
CA LYS A 6 37.03 -34.25 -2.41
C LYS A 6 36.15 -33.48 -1.42
N SER A 7 35.91 -32.20 -1.70
CA SER A 7 34.83 -31.42 -1.13
C SER A 7 33.50 -31.88 -1.72
N GLY A 8 32.66 -32.53 -0.92
CA GLY A 8 31.27 -32.81 -1.26
C GLY A 8 30.43 -31.54 -1.06
N GLY A 9 29.99 -30.93 -2.16
CA GLY A 9 29.04 -29.82 -2.13
C GLY A 9 27.69 -30.30 -1.58
N ARG A 10 27.19 -29.62 -0.54
CA ARG A 10 25.79 -29.75 -0.10
C ARG A 10 24.91 -29.13 -1.19
N ASN A 11 24.20 -29.98 -1.90
CA ASN A 11 23.10 -29.58 -2.77
C ASN A 11 21.91 -29.27 -1.86
N SER A 12 21.67 -28.00 -1.52
CA SER A 12 20.44 -27.57 -0.87
C SER A 12 19.32 -27.58 -1.91
N GLN A 13 18.68 -28.73 -2.08
CA GLN A 13 17.35 -28.76 -2.70
C GLN A 13 16.41 -27.99 -1.77
N ARG A 14 16.04 -26.75 -2.14
CA ARG A 14 14.85 -26.11 -1.56
C ARG A 14 13.68 -27.04 -1.84
N SER A 15 13.05 -27.59 -0.82
CA SER A 15 11.77 -28.28 -0.98
C SER A 15 10.79 -27.28 -1.59
N THR A 16 10.21 -27.60 -2.73
CA THR A 16 9.01 -26.91 -3.21
C THR A 16 7.98 -26.98 -2.08
N ALA A 17 7.61 -25.83 -1.54
CA ALA A 17 6.57 -25.76 -0.51
C ALA A 17 5.32 -26.49 -1.02
N GLY A 18 4.74 -27.35 -0.19
CA GLY A 18 3.53 -28.09 -0.56
C GLY A 18 2.34 -27.16 -0.74
N VAL A 19 1.43 -27.50 -1.65
CA VAL A 19 0.12 -26.84 -1.71
C VAL A 19 -0.68 -27.24 -0.47
N ILE A 20 -1.23 -26.25 0.24
CA ILE A 20 -2.08 -26.44 1.40
C ILE A 20 -3.54 -26.30 0.97
N GLU A 21 -4.31 -27.36 1.16
CA GLU A 21 -5.76 -27.34 0.98
C GLU A 21 -6.45 -26.94 2.29
N VAL A 22 -7.18 -25.83 2.25
CA VAL A 22 -8.04 -25.39 3.36
C VAL A 22 -9.48 -25.83 3.06
N PRO A 23 -10.10 -26.67 3.90
CA PRO A 23 -11.47 -27.13 3.68
C PRO A 23 -12.46 -25.95 3.54
N LYS A 24 -13.40 -26.08 2.60
CA LYS A 24 -14.41 -25.04 2.35
C LYS A 24 -15.18 -24.71 3.62
N GLY A 25 -15.30 -23.43 3.95
CA GLY A 25 -16.00 -22.93 5.13
C GLY A 25 -15.17 -22.95 6.43
N THR A 26 -13.90 -23.36 6.36
CA THR A 26 -12.94 -23.22 7.46
C THR A 26 -11.97 -22.08 7.19
N ARG A 27 -11.32 -21.58 8.24
CA ARG A 27 -10.24 -20.60 8.14
C ARG A 27 -8.99 -21.15 8.81
N PRO A 28 -7.79 -20.82 8.31
CA PRO A 28 -6.56 -21.12 9.02
C PRO A 28 -6.56 -20.47 10.41
N GLU A 29 -5.98 -21.15 11.39
CA GLU A 29 -5.69 -20.59 12.72
C GLU A 29 -4.19 -20.25 12.77
N GLY A 30 -3.85 -19.01 12.41
CA GLY A 30 -2.46 -18.57 12.30
C GLY A 30 -1.77 -19.01 11.01
N PRO A 31 -0.61 -18.40 10.70
CA PRO A 31 0.10 -18.63 9.46
C PRO A 31 0.80 -19.99 9.45
N VAL A 32 0.74 -20.68 8.32
CA VAL A 32 1.50 -21.91 8.05
C VAL A 32 2.20 -21.73 6.70
N GLU A 33 3.50 -21.98 6.66
CA GLU A 33 4.30 -21.88 5.44
C GLU A 33 3.77 -22.83 4.35
N GLY A 34 3.54 -22.30 3.15
CA GLY A 34 3.01 -23.08 2.05
C GLY A 34 2.40 -22.26 0.93
N VAL A 35 1.97 -22.96 -0.12
CA VAL A 35 1.25 -22.37 -1.25
C VAL A 35 -0.24 -22.60 -1.08
N TYR A 36 -1.05 -21.57 -1.28
CA TYR A 36 -2.50 -21.61 -1.15
C TYR A 36 -3.14 -21.11 -2.43
N TYR A 37 -4.12 -21.83 -2.97
CA TYR A 37 -4.93 -21.31 -4.07
C TYR A 37 -5.90 -20.26 -3.56
N VAL A 38 -6.01 -19.17 -4.31
CA VAL A 38 -6.87 -18.02 -4.07
C VAL A 38 -7.76 -17.78 -5.30
N ASP A 39 -8.74 -16.88 -5.22
CA ASP A 39 -9.71 -16.69 -6.32
C ASP A 39 -9.06 -16.11 -7.60
N THR A 40 -7.93 -15.45 -7.45
CA THR A 40 -7.17 -14.76 -8.51
C THR A 40 -5.82 -15.42 -8.84
N GLY A 41 -5.62 -16.67 -8.40
CA GLY A 41 -4.42 -17.47 -8.69
C GLY A 41 -3.89 -18.20 -7.46
N ASP A 42 -2.65 -17.92 -7.07
CA ASP A 42 -2.02 -18.48 -5.88
C ASP A 42 -1.41 -17.40 -4.99
N CYS A 43 -1.29 -17.72 -3.70
CA CYS A 43 -0.42 -17.01 -2.80
C CYS A 43 0.53 -17.97 -2.08
N GLU A 44 1.75 -17.54 -1.84
CA GLU A 44 2.78 -18.28 -1.12
C GLU A 44 3.09 -17.53 0.17
N LEU A 45 2.93 -18.21 1.30
CA LEU A 45 3.28 -17.71 2.62
C LEU A 45 4.61 -18.33 3.04
N ILE A 46 5.60 -17.48 3.31
CA ILE A 46 6.98 -17.89 3.60
C ILE A 46 7.36 -17.38 4.99
N ALA A 47 7.91 -18.24 5.83
CA ALA A 47 8.42 -17.84 7.13
C ALA A 47 9.70 -17.01 6.96
N ASP A 48 9.80 -15.89 7.68
CA ASP A 48 11.01 -15.08 7.68
C ASP A 48 12.13 -15.81 8.44
N GLN A 49 13.30 -15.93 7.81
CA GLN A 49 14.44 -16.66 8.38
C GLN A 49 15.18 -15.86 9.45
N ASP A 50 15.09 -14.53 9.38
CA ASP A 50 15.79 -13.61 10.28
C ASP A 50 14.85 -13.09 11.39
N ASN A 51 13.54 -13.29 11.25
CA ASN A 51 12.52 -12.91 12.23
C ASN A 51 11.51 -14.05 12.45
N SER A 52 11.57 -14.71 13.61
CA SER A 52 10.68 -15.83 13.92
C SER A 52 9.18 -15.48 13.99
N ASN A 53 8.82 -14.20 14.05
CA ASN A 53 7.44 -13.72 14.00
C ASN A 53 7.06 -13.14 12.63
N GLY A 54 8.02 -13.06 11.71
CA GLY A 54 7.90 -12.45 10.40
C GLY A 54 7.38 -13.44 9.35
N TRP A 55 6.54 -12.94 8.46
CA TRP A 55 5.99 -13.69 7.33
C TRP A 55 6.00 -12.85 6.07
N LEU A 56 6.52 -13.41 4.99
CA LEU A 56 6.45 -12.83 3.65
C LEU A 56 5.27 -13.45 2.91
N LEU A 57 4.39 -12.61 2.39
CA LEU A 57 3.30 -13.01 1.49
C LEU A 57 3.67 -12.66 0.05
N LYS A 58 3.67 -13.66 -0.81
CA LYS A 58 3.73 -13.49 -2.25
C LYS A 58 2.36 -13.80 -2.86
N ILE A 59 1.94 -13.03 -3.85
CA ILE A 59 0.73 -13.28 -4.63
C ILE A 59 1.16 -13.44 -6.08
N ASN A 60 0.77 -14.55 -6.72
CA ASN A 60 1.14 -14.90 -8.09
C ASN A 60 2.66 -14.74 -8.34
N GLY A 61 3.46 -15.21 -7.38
CA GLY A 61 4.93 -15.15 -7.41
C GLY A 61 5.57 -13.78 -7.11
N VAL A 62 4.79 -12.70 -6.95
CA VAL A 62 5.28 -11.35 -6.64
C VAL A 62 5.26 -11.13 -5.12
N MET A 63 6.33 -10.58 -4.56
CA MET A 63 6.34 -10.18 -3.14
C MET A 63 5.37 -9.02 -2.93
N SER A 64 4.34 -9.25 -2.12
CA SER A 64 3.21 -8.31 -1.98
C SER A 64 3.14 -7.70 -0.59
N SER A 65 3.57 -8.42 0.44
CA SER A 65 3.51 -7.89 1.81
C SER A 65 4.44 -8.66 2.75
N HIS A 66 4.82 -8.02 3.86
CA HIS A 66 5.48 -8.64 5.01
C HIS A 66 4.73 -8.23 6.27
N ILE A 67 4.68 -9.13 7.24
CA ILE A 67 4.04 -8.88 8.53
C ILE A 67 4.84 -9.51 9.66
N ASP A 68 5.04 -8.74 10.73
CA ASP A 68 5.55 -9.23 12.01
C ASP A 68 4.40 -9.38 13.00
N LEU A 69 4.11 -10.61 13.44
CA LEU A 69 3.01 -10.87 14.37
C LEU A 69 3.25 -10.28 15.76
N ALA A 70 4.50 -10.14 16.20
CA ALA A 70 4.86 -9.59 17.51
C ALA A 70 4.93 -8.06 17.49
N ASP A 71 5.31 -7.44 16.37
CA ASP A 71 5.39 -5.98 16.23
C ASP A 71 4.49 -5.45 15.08
N PRO A 72 3.26 -5.01 15.37
CA PRO A 72 2.38 -4.42 14.35
C PRO A 72 2.85 -3.06 13.82
N LEU A 73 3.82 -2.42 14.47
CA LEU A 73 4.42 -1.17 13.99
C LEU A 73 5.64 -1.41 13.09
N PHE A 74 6.03 -2.66 12.87
CA PHE A 74 7.07 -3.02 11.92
C PHE A 74 6.50 -3.11 10.49
N LEU A 75 7.11 -2.36 9.58
CA LEU A 75 6.86 -2.42 8.14
C LEU A 75 8.21 -2.64 7.45
N ASP A 76 8.33 -3.77 6.75
CA ASP A 76 9.55 -4.16 6.03
C ASP A 76 9.66 -3.44 4.67
N PHE A 77 8.54 -3.37 3.93
CA PHE A 77 8.52 -2.72 2.63
C PHE A 77 8.66 -1.21 2.74
N GLU A 78 9.67 -0.66 2.09
CA GLU A 78 10.03 0.76 2.19
C GLU A 78 8.89 1.70 1.74
N TYR A 79 8.17 1.36 0.67
CA TYR A 79 7.03 2.18 0.23
C TYR A 79 5.92 2.23 1.29
N MET A 80 5.67 1.14 2.02
CA MET A 80 4.68 1.12 3.11
C MET A 80 5.12 2.07 4.24
N ARG A 81 6.41 2.09 4.56
CA ARG A 81 6.99 3.01 5.55
C ARG A 81 6.84 4.47 5.12
N TRP A 82 7.03 4.76 3.84
CA TRP A 82 6.88 6.11 3.28
C TRP A 82 5.42 6.57 3.29
N MET A 83 4.47 5.69 2.94
CA MET A 83 3.03 5.96 3.05
C MET A 83 2.61 6.25 4.48
N ALA A 84 3.05 5.41 5.43
CA ALA A 84 2.80 5.61 6.85
C ALA A 84 3.36 6.95 7.31
N ALA A 85 4.62 7.25 7.00
CA ALA A 85 5.25 8.52 7.37
C ALA A 85 4.47 9.75 6.86
N LEU A 86 3.97 9.71 5.62
CA LEU A 86 3.20 10.80 5.03
C LEU A 86 1.82 10.97 5.69
N ILE A 87 1.13 9.88 6.02
CA ILE A 87 -0.18 9.97 6.71
C ILE A 87 0.02 10.46 8.15
N GLU A 88 1.04 9.96 8.84
CA GLU A 88 1.35 10.35 10.22
C GLU A 88 1.84 11.80 10.33
N SER A 89 2.43 12.38 9.28
CA SER A 89 2.79 13.81 9.29
C SER A 89 1.54 14.71 9.34
N ARG A 90 0.42 14.26 8.77
CA ARG A 90 -0.87 14.96 8.84
C ARG A 90 -1.62 14.69 10.13
N TRP A 91 -1.63 13.44 10.58
CA TRP A 91 -2.31 13.05 11.81
C TRP A 91 -1.33 12.39 12.79
N PRO A 92 -0.45 13.12 13.49
CA PRO A 92 0.54 12.48 14.36
C PRO A 92 -0.08 11.53 15.42
N PRO A 93 0.43 10.29 15.58
CA PRO A 93 -0.11 9.35 16.55
C PRO A 93 0.14 9.80 18.00
N LYS A 94 -0.83 9.58 18.89
CA LYS A 94 -0.79 10.04 20.30
C LYS A 94 0.35 9.41 21.12
N SER A 95 0.80 8.22 20.74
CA SER A 95 1.77 7.41 21.49
C SER A 95 3.21 7.49 20.96
N GLY A 96 3.49 8.36 19.97
CA GLY A 96 4.82 8.43 19.37
C GLY A 96 5.92 8.75 20.39
N LYS A 97 6.95 7.88 20.48
CA LYS A 97 8.26 8.14 21.13
C LYS A 97 9.08 9.20 20.36
N GLY A 98 8.44 10.28 19.94
CA GLY A 98 9.01 11.27 19.04
C GLY A 98 8.19 12.55 19.05
N GLY A 99 8.06 13.18 20.22
CA GLY A 99 8.04 14.64 20.48
C GLY A 99 7.21 15.62 19.64
N ALA A 100 6.52 15.24 18.58
CA ALA A 100 5.68 16.14 17.81
C ALA A 100 4.37 16.35 18.56
N LYS A 101 4.13 17.59 19.02
CA LYS A 101 2.81 18.00 19.49
C LYS A 101 1.80 17.69 18.39
N ALA A 102 0.81 16.85 18.71
CA ALA A 102 -0.35 16.64 17.85
C ALA A 102 -0.86 18.01 17.39
N VAL A 103 -0.86 18.24 16.08
CA VAL A 103 -1.63 19.36 15.52
C VAL A 103 -3.08 19.05 15.88
N ALA A 104 -3.69 19.96 16.63
CA ALA A 104 -5.08 19.81 17.03
C ALA A 104 -5.93 19.50 15.80
N PRO A 105 -6.87 18.53 15.87
CA PRO A 105 -7.79 18.26 14.77
C PRO A 105 -8.42 19.58 14.33
N THR A 106 -8.26 19.93 13.06
CA THR A 106 -9.00 21.04 12.46
C THR A 106 -10.49 20.82 12.71
N ALA A 107 -11.11 21.77 13.42
CA ALA A 107 -12.55 21.95 13.61
C ALA A 107 -13.41 20.66 13.54
N GLY A 108 -13.34 19.81 14.56
CA GLY A 108 -14.22 18.61 14.63
C GLY A 108 -14.14 17.75 15.88
N GLY A 109 -13.33 18.08 16.89
CA GLY A 109 -13.12 17.21 18.05
C GLY A 109 -12.26 15.99 17.69
N ALA A 110 -12.00 15.12 18.67
CA ALA A 110 -11.16 13.94 18.49
C ALA A 110 -11.86 12.88 17.63
N GLU A 111 -12.03 13.14 16.34
CA GLU A 111 -12.62 12.18 15.41
C GLU A 111 -11.68 11.00 15.18
N LYS A 112 -12.28 9.81 15.14
CA LYS A 112 -11.58 8.55 14.89
C LYS A 112 -11.14 8.53 13.43
N LEU A 113 -9.84 8.42 13.17
CA LEU A 113 -9.29 8.41 11.81
C LEU A 113 -9.98 7.32 10.95
N ARG A 114 -10.43 7.69 9.75
CA ARG A 114 -11.18 6.84 8.81
C ARG A 114 -10.32 6.51 7.60
N GLY A 115 -9.87 5.26 7.52
CA GLY A 115 -9.02 4.78 6.44
C GLY A 115 -9.77 3.95 5.40
N LEU A 116 -9.46 4.14 4.13
CA LEU A 116 -9.79 3.20 3.06
C LEU A 116 -8.50 2.68 2.44
N HIS A 117 -8.35 1.36 2.38
CA HIS A 117 -7.25 0.69 1.70
C HIS A 117 -7.83 -0.02 0.48
N LEU A 118 -7.42 0.39 -0.71
CA LEU A 118 -7.75 -0.25 -1.97
C LEU A 118 -6.61 -1.19 -2.31
N GLY A 119 -6.85 -2.49 -2.24
CA GLY A 119 -5.79 -3.50 -2.17
C GLY A 119 -5.33 -3.67 -0.73
N GLY A 120 -5.34 -4.92 -0.25
CA GLY A 120 -4.98 -5.25 1.12
C GLY A 120 -3.72 -6.05 1.25
N GLY A 121 -3.46 -6.99 0.34
CA GLY A 121 -2.43 -8.00 0.53
C GLY A 121 -2.61 -8.67 1.91
N ALA A 122 -1.57 -8.65 2.75
CA ALA A 122 -1.63 -9.15 4.13
C ALA A 122 -2.34 -8.21 5.13
N CYS A 123 -2.91 -7.09 4.67
CA CYS A 123 -3.45 -6.00 5.48
C CYS A 123 -2.41 -5.34 6.41
N SER A 124 -1.11 -5.40 6.09
CA SER A 124 -0.03 -4.89 6.95
C SER A 124 -0.18 -3.41 7.26
N LEU A 125 -0.48 -2.56 6.27
CA LEU A 125 -0.73 -1.13 6.50
C LEU A 125 -1.95 -0.90 7.40
N ALA A 126 -3.04 -1.63 7.18
CA ALA A 126 -4.24 -1.47 8.00
C ALA A 126 -4.00 -1.93 9.45
N ARG A 127 -3.23 -3.01 9.66
CA ARG A 127 -2.81 -3.48 10.97
C ARG A 127 -1.87 -2.48 11.66
N TYR A 128 -0.93 -1.90 10.92
CA TYR A 128 -0.06 -0.82 11.38
C TYR A 128 -0.87 0.37 11.89
N PHE A 129 -1.80 0.88 11.08
CA PHE A 129 -2.62 2.02 11.47
C PHE A 129 -3.56 1.69 12.63
N HIS A 130 -3.98 0.44 12.81
CA HIS A 130 -4.72 0.07 14.01
C HIS A 130 -3.83 0.16 15.26
N ALA A 131 -2.58 -0.29 15.21
CA ALA A 131 -1.66 -0.16 16.33
C ALA A 131 -1.29 1.31 16.63
N ALA A 132 -1.06 2.12 15.59
CA ALA A 132 -0.76 3.55 15.74
C ALA A 132 -1.99 4.38 16.18
N TYR A 133 -3.18 3.98 15.73
CA TYR A 133 -4.46 4.63 16.02
C TYR A 133 -5.49 3.57 16.44
N PRO A 134 -5.51 3.18 17.73
CA PRO A 134 -6.39 2.10 18.23
C PRO A 134 -7.88 2.32 17.96
N ASP A 135 -8.29 3.58 17.85
CA ASP A 135 -9.67 3.98 17.58
C ASP A 135 -10.00 4.14 16.09
N ALA A 136 -9.02 4.05 15.18
CA ALA A 136 -9.26 4.23 13.76
C ALA A 136 -10.26 3.20 13.22
N ARG A 137 -11.08 3.64 12.25
CA ARG A 137 -12.04 2.80 11.54
C ARG A 137 -11.57 2.64 10.12
N GLN A 138 -11.28 1.42 9.73
CA GLN A 138 -10.64 1.13 8.46
C GLN A 138 -11.45 0.14 7.64
N VAL A 139 -11.47 0.36 6.33
CA VAL A 139 -11.99 -0.60 5.36
C VAL A 139 -10.87 -0.98 4.42
N VAL A 140 -10.58 -2.27 4.32
CA VAL A 140 -9.74 -2.84 3.27
C VAL A 140 -10.65 -3.43 2.20
N VAL A 141 -10.47 -3.01 0.96
CA VAL A 141 -11.15 -3.55 -0.21
C VAL A 141 -10.19 -4.50 -0.90
N GLU A 142 -10.55 -5.78 -0.91
CA GLU A 142 -9.74 -6.85 -1.48
C GLU A 142 -10.56 -7.54 -2.57
N LEU A 143 -9.96 -7.75 -3.74
CA LEU A 143 -10.64 -8.40 -4.85
C LEU A 143 -10.82 -9.89 -4.57
N ASP A 144 -9.79 -10.51 -4.00
CA ASP A 144 -9.72 -11.95 -3.78
C ASP A 144 -10.38 -12.35 -2.45
N GLY A 145 -11.57 -12.96 -2.53
CA GLY A 145 -12.34 -13.34 -1.36
C GLY A 145 -11.65 -14.41 -0.51
N LYS A 146 -11.04 -15.38 -1.18
CA LYS A 146 -10.31 -16.47 -0.52
C LYS A 146 -9.04 -15.98 0.16
N LEU A 147 -8.28 -15.08 -0.46
CA LEU A 147 -7.15 -14.42 0.19
C LEU A 147 -7.60 -13.63 1.43
N ALA A 148 -8.71 -12.90 1.33
CA ALA A 148 -9.26 -12.15 2.47
C ALA A 148 -9.64 -13.05 3.65
N GLU A 149 -10.14 -14.27 3.39
CA GLU A 149 -10.42 -15.27 4.43
C GLU A 149 -9.14 -15.79 5.10
N TYR A 150 -8.13 -16.10 4.29
CA TYR A 150 -6.83 -16.56 4.78
C TYR A 150 -6.12 -15.52 5.63
N VAL A 151 -5.97 -14.31 5.10
CA VAL A 151 -5.34 -13.16 5.79
C VAL A 151 -6.02 -12.87 7.13
N ARG A 152 -7.35 -13.01 7.19
CA ARG A 152 -8.11 -12.87 8.44
C ARG A 152 -7.80 -13.96 9.46
N GLY A 153 -7.56 -15.20 9.01
CA GLY A 153 -7.19 -16.33 9.85
C GLY A 153 -5.72 -16.32 10.28
N TRP A 154 -4.83 -15.81 9.42
CA TRP A 154 -3.39 -15.82 9.65
C TRP A 154 -2.92 -14.72 10.60
N PHE A 155 -3.35 -13.46 10.40
CA PHE A 155 -2.57 -12.33 10.91
C PHE A 155 -3.21 -11.55 12.08
N ASP A 156 -4.11 -12.20 12.82
CA ASP A 156 -4.80 -11.63 13.99
C ASP A 156 -5.33 -10.21 13.74
N LEU A 157 -6.06 -10.05 12.64
CA LEU A 157 -6.55 -8.76 12.22
C LEU A 157 -7.69 -8.26 13.13
N PRO A 158 -7.70 -6.97 13.52
CA PRO A 158 -8.76 -6.38 14.33
C PRO A 158 -10.15 -6.63 13.74
N LYS A 159 -11.15 -6.84 14.61
CA LYS A 159 -12.53 -7.06 14.18
C LYS A 159 -13.20 -5.74 13.78
N ALA A 160 -14.30 -5.83 13.04
CA ALA A 160 -15.15 -4.67 12.80
C ALA A 160 -15.72 -4.13 14.14
N PRO A 161 -15.92 -2.81 14.28
CA PRO A 161 -15.82 -1.77 13.25
C PRO A 161 -14.42 -1.17 13.05
N LEU A 162 -13.39 -1.68 13.74
CA LEU A 162 -12.03 -1.12 13.68
C LEU A 162 -11.34 -1.46 12.34
N LEU A 163 -11.49 -2.70 11.88
CA LEU A 163 -11.00 -3.13 10.57
C LEU A 163 -12.01 -4.07 9.88
N ARG A 164 -12.67 -3.55 8.84
CA ARG A 164 -13.55 -4.33 7.96
C ARG A 164 -12.79 -4.73 6.70
N LEU A 165 -12.78 -6.02 6.39
CA LEU A 165 -12.38 -6.51 5.07
C LEU A 165 -13.64 -6.63 4.22
N ARG A 166 -13.67 -5.95 3.07
CA ARG A 166 -14.77 -5.99 2.09
C ARG A 166 -14.23 -6.61 0.81
N VAL A 167 -14.80 -7.75 0.43
CA VAL A 167 -14.51 -8.37 -0.86
C VAL A 167 -15.21 -7.57 -1.95
N GLY A 168 -14.50 -7.20 -3.01
CA GLY A 168 -15.05 -6.52 -4.19
C GLY A 168 -14.03 -5.71 -4.96
N GLU A 169 -14.44 -5.24 -6.13
CA GLU A 169 -13.61 -4.39 -6.99
C GLU A 169 -13.40 -2.99 -6.38
N ALA A 170 -12.15 -2.55 -6.33
CA ALA A 170 -11.75 -1.30 -5.67
C ALA A 170 -12.48 -0.08 -6.24
N ARG A 171 -12.66 -0.05 -7.56
CA ARG A 171 -13.37 1.04 -8.25
C ARG A 171 -14.84 1.05 -7.88
N GLU A 172 -15.54 -0.05 -8.12
CA GLU A 172 -16.98 -0.18 -7.84
C GLU A 172 -17.30 0.15 -6.38
N VAL A 173 -16.50 -0.37 -5.45
CA VAL A 173 -16.68 -0.08 -4.03
C VAL A 173 -16.53 1.41 -3.75
N THR A 174 -15.50 2.06 -4.28
CA THR A 174 -15.24 3.50 -4.08
C THR A 174 -16.38 4.36 -4.61
N GLU A 175 -16.93 4.02 -5.77
CA GLU A 175 -18.08 4.72 -6.37
C GLU A 175 -19.32 4.66 -5.48
N THR A 176 -19.53 3.56 -4.73
CA THR A 176 -20.66 3.43 -3.79
C THR A 176 -20.51 4.21 -2.48
N LEU A 177 -19.31 4.71 -2.15
CA LEU A 177 -19.07 5.38 -0.87
C LEU A 177 -19.71 6.78 -0.84
N THR A 178 -20.12 7.22 0.34
CA THR A 178 -20.67 8.57 0.53
C THR A 178 -19.56 9.62 0.50
N PRO A 179 -19.86 10.87 0.12
CA PRO A 179 -18.91 11.97 0.21
C PRO A 179 -18.36 12.18 1.63
N ASP A 180 -17.18 12.79 1.73
CA ASP A 180 -16.51 13.20 2.99
C ASP A 180 -16.41 12.10 4.06
N SER A 181 -16.31 10.86 3.63
CA SER A 181 -16.43 9.69 4.50
C SER A 181 -15.09 9.05 4.89
N ARG A 182 -13.98 9.49 4.30
CA ARG A 182 -12.62 8.98 4.57
C ARG A 182 -11.65 10.12 4.80
N ASP A 183 -10.75 9.95 5.76
CA ASP A 183 -9.68 10.93 6.03
C ASP A 183 -8.45 10.63 5.17
N PHE A 184 -8.14 9.34 4.98
CA PHE A 184 -7.14 8.91 4.03
C PHE A 184 -7.64 7.75 3.16
N ILE A 185 -7.15 7.72 1.93
CA ILE A 185 -7.32 6.61 1.00
C ILE A 185 -5.95 6.18 0.51
N ILE A 186 -5.62 4.91 0.70
CA ILE A 186 -4.42 4.27 0.16
C ILE A 186 -4.83 3.40 -1.02
N ARG A 187 -4.15 3.54 -2.15
CA ARG A 187 -4.24 2.59 -3.27
C ARG A 187 -2.93 1.82 -3.42
N ASP A 188 -2.99 0.54 -3.11
CA ASP A 188 -1.89 -0.41 -3.20
C ASP A 188 -2.38 -1.67 -3.94
N VAL A 189 -2.81 -1.46 -5.20
CA VAL A 189 -3.38 -2.50 -6.07
C VAL A 189 -2.44 -2.76 -7.23
N PHE A 190 -2.12 -4.04 -7.44
CA PHE A 190 -1.37 -4.51 -8.60
C PHE A 190 -2.01 -5.75 -9.21
N ALA A 191 -2.16 -5.76 -10.53
CA ALA A 191 -2.40 -6.95 -11.34
C ALA A 191 -1.06 -7.36 -11.95
N GLY A 192 -0.37 -8.31 -11.31
CA GLY A 192 1.03 -8.59 -11.61
C GLY A 192 1.93 -7.43 -11.16
N SER A 193 2.54 -6.70 -12.11
CA SER A 193 3.43 -5.57 -11.81
C SER A 193 2.83 -4.19 -12.08
N LEU A 194 1.59 -4.12 -12.60
CA LEU A 194 0.96 -2.86 -13.00
C LEU A 194 -0.37 -2.65 -12.27
N THR A 195 -0.68 -1.40 -11.96
CA THR A 195 -1.99 -1.01 -11.43
C THR A 195 -3.05 -1.08 -12.54
N PRO A 196 -4.24 -1.65 -12.29
CA PRO A 196 -5.34 -1.64 -13.25
C PRO A 196 -5.67 -0.24 -13.74
N ARG A 197 -5.82 -0.05 -15.06
CA ARG A 197 -6.02 1.28 -15.66
C ARG A 197 -7.22 2.02 -15.07
N SER A 198 -8.31 1.31 -14.77
CA SER A 198 -9.53 1.84 -14.15
C SER A 198 -9.30 2.53 -12.80
N LEU A 199 -8.17 2.30 -12.13
CA LEU A 199 -7.79 2.92 -10.84
C LEU A 199 -6.76 4.05 -10.98
N THR A 200 -6.48 4.46 -12.21
CA THR A 200 -5.42 5.43 -12.55
C THR A 200 -5.92 6.58 -13.43
N THR A 201 -7.25 6.73 -13.58
CA THR A 201 -7.89 7.73 -14.45
C THR A 201 -8.35 8.96 -13.66
N ALA A 202 -8.58 10.07 -14.37
CA ALA A 202 -9.11 11.29 -13.81
C ALA A 202 -10.50 11.06 -13.18
N GLU A 203 -11.36 10.29 -13.85
CA GLU A 203 -12.70 9.96 -13.36
C GLU A 203 -12.64 9.18 -12.04
N PHE A 204 -11.69 8.26 -11.91
CA PHE A 204 -11.46 7.56 -10.65
C PHE A 204 -10.94 8.51 -9.56
N ASN A 205 -10.00 9.41 -9.90
CA ASN A 205 -9.50 10.41 -8.96
C ASN A 205 -10.61 11.38 -8.49
N ASP A 206 -11.60 11.69 -9.32
CA ASP A 206 -12.77 12.48 -8.93
C ASP A 206 -13.63 11.73 -7.90
N HIS A 207 -13.81 10.41 -8.06
CA HIS A 207 -14.48 9.59 -7.04
C HIS A 207 -13.70 9.56 -5.72
N ILE A 208 -12.36 9.44 -5.78
CA ILE A 208 -11.48 9.51 -4.61
C ILE A 208 -11.65 10.86 -3.91
N LYS A 209 -11.54 11.96 -4.66
CA LYS A 209 -11.65 13.32 -4.13
C LYS A 209 -13.02 13.58 -3.48
N ARG A 210 -14.11 13.08 -4.08
CA ARG A 210 -15.45 13.16 -3.50
C ARG A 210 -15.56 12.42 -2.16
N VAL A 211 -14.91 11.26 -2.03
CA VAL A 211 -14.98 10.41 -0.83
C VAL A 211 -14.09 10.93 0.30
N LEU A 212 -12.99 11.60 -0.03
CA LEU A 212 -12.12 12.23 0.96
C LEU A 212 -12.85 13.39 1.66
N ALA A 213 -12.72 13.44 2.98
CA ALA A 213 -13.12 14.58 3.77
C ALA A 213 -12.21 15.80 3.50
N PRO A 214 -12.65 17.02 3.85
CA PRO A 214 -11.81 18.20 3.73
C PRO A 214 -10.44 18.02 4.40
N GLY A 215 -9.38 18.26 3.64
CA GLY A 215 -8.00 18.06 4.10
C GLY A 215 -7.52 16.60 4.12
N GLY A 216 -8.31 15.67 3.59
CA GLY A 216 -7.94 14.27 3.44
C GLY A 216 -6.79 14.06 2.44
N ILE A 217 -6.19 12.87 2.49
CA ILE A 217 -5.02 12.52 1.66
C ILE A 217 -5.30 11.27 0.84
N TYR A 218 -5.10 11.37 -0.47
CA TYR A 218 -4.99 10.21 -1.36
C TYR A 218 -3.52 9.83 -1.49
N VAL A 219 -3.17 8.58 -1.20
CA VAL A 219 -1.80 8.06 -1.30
C VAL A 219 -1.80 6.82 -2.18
N VAL A 220 -0.88 6.73 -3.13
CA VAL A 220 -0.80 5.61 -4.06
C VAL A 220 0.59 5.00 -4.10
N ASN A 221 0.65 3.68 -4.25
CA ASN A 221 1.85 2.99 -4.70
C ASN A 221 1.85 2.98 -6.23
N SER A 222 2.97 3.36 -6.84
CA SER A 222 3.20 3.28 -8.28
C SER A 222 4.53 2.58 -8.53
N GLY A 223 4.49 1.37 -9.08
CA GLY A 223 5.67 0.71 -9.64
C GLY A 223 5.98 1.28 -11.03
N ASP A 224 7.26 1.48 -11.34
CA ASP A 224 7.65 1.84 -12.71
C ASP A 224 9.06 1.37 -13.07
N ALA A 225 9.29 1.26 -14.37
CA ALA A 225 10.58 1.00 -14.99
C ALA A 225 11.38 2.31 -15.19
N PRO A 226 12.69 2.22 -15.51
CA PRO A 226 13.56 3.38 -15.79
C PRO A 226 13.01 4.46 -16.74
N SER A 227 12.05 4.13 -17.63
CA SER A 227 11.45 5.11 -18.55
C SER A 227 10.57 6.14 -17.84
N LEU A 228 10.07 5.83 -16.63
CA LEU A 228 9.20 6.68 -15.81
C LEU A 228 7.90 7.14 -16.50
N LEU A 229 7.50 6.50 -17.60
CA LEU A 229 6.32 6.91 -18.37
C LEU A 229 5.03 6.70 -17.58
N ASN A 230 4.91 5.55 -16.89
CA ASN A 230 3.74 5.27 -16.07
C ASN A 230 3.64 6.28 -14.91
N ALA A 231 4.75 6.53 -14.24
CA ALA A 231 4.83 7.46 -13.12
C ALA A 231 4.50 8.90 -13.53
N ARG A 232 4.93 9.35 -14.72
CA ARG A 232 4.65 10.70 -15.21
C ARG A 232 3.17 10.92 -15.52
N GLU A 233 2.53 9.98 -16.21
CA GLU A 233 1.10 10.06 -16.51
C GLU A 233 0.25 9.96 -15.24
N GLU A 234 0.63 9.09 -14.30
CA GLU A 234 -0.05 8.97 -13.02
C GLU A 234 0.08 10.26 -12.20
N ALA A 235 1.29 10.83 -12.12
CA ALA A 235 1.52 12.12 -11.49
C ALA A 235 0.70 13.25 -12.14
N ALA A 236 0.63 13.29 -13.47
CA ALA A 236 -0.21 14.26 -14.20
C ALA A 236 -1.69 14.11 -13.85
N THR A 237 -2.17 12.87 -13.77
CA THR A 237 -3.58 12.56 -13.47
C THR A 237 -3.95 12.89 -12.03
N ILE A 238 -3.06 12.65 -11.06
CA ILE A 238 -3.26 13.06 -9.67
C ILE A 238 -3.18 14.59 -9.53
N ALA A 239 -2.21 15.24 -10.17
CA ALA A 239 -2.02 16.69 -10.12
C ALA A 239 -3.15 17.49 -10.81
N ALA A 240 -3.91 16.84 -11.70
CA ALA A 240 -5.12 17.42 -12.30
C ALA A 240 -6.30 17.46 -11.31
N ALA A 241 -6.39 16.50 -10.39
CA ALA A 241 -7.50 16.39 -9.43
C ALA A 241 -7.24 17.16 -8.13
N PHE A 242 -6.00 17.27 -7.67
CA PHE A 242 -5.65 17.82 -6.35
C PHE A 242 -4.83 19.12 -6.43
N ALA A 243 -5.07 20.02 -5.48
CA ALA A 243 -4.33 21.29 -5.38
C ALA A 243 -2.85 21.10 -5.04
N HIS A 244 -2.54 20.13 -4.16
CA HIS A 244 -1.19 19.83 -3.70
C HIS A 244 -0.85 18.37 -3.95
N THR A 245 0.36 18.14 -4.47
CA THR A 245 0.90 16.81 -4.72
C THR A 245 2.30 16.63 -4.16
N VAL A 246 2.66 15.39 -3.83
CA VAL A 246 4.03 15.01 -3.49
C VAL A 246 4.38 13.65 -4.12
N ILE A 247 5.67 13.44 -4.34
CA ILE A 247 6.23 12.13 -4.70
C ILE A 247 7.31 11.79 -3.68
N ILE A 248 7.30 10.56 -3.17
CA ILE A 248 8.32 10.02 -2.28
C ILE A 248 8.90 8.75 -2.92
N ALA A 249 10.20 8.76 -3.16
CA ALA A 249 10.94 7.58 -3.61
C ALA A 249 12.44 7.74 -3.32
N ASP A 250 13.20 6.67 -3.51
CA ASP A 250 14.66 6.77 -3.42
C ASP A 250 15.26 7.53 -4.61
N PRO A 251 16.46 8.11 -4.45
CA PRO A 251 17.10 8.90 -5.51
C PRO A 251 17.38 8.16 -6.82
N ALA A 252 17.59 6.84 -6.80
CA ALA A 252 17.86 6.09 -8.02
C ALA A 252 16.57 5.87 -8.83
N MET A 253 15.45 5.59 -8.16
CA MET A 253 14.14 5.51 -8.80
C MET A 253 13.71 6.88 -9.38
N LEU A 254 13.83 7.96 -8.61
CA LEU A 254 13.50 9.32 -9.07
C LEU A 254 14.28 9.77 -10.31
N LYS A 255 15.48 9.22 -10.52
CA LYS A 255 16.35 9.50 -11.67
C LYS A 255 16.20 8.49 -12.81
N GLY A 256 15.24 7.55 -12.72
CA GLY A 256 15.01 6.53 -13.73
C GLY A 256 16.19 5.57 -13.90
N ARG A 257 16.94 5.26 -12.83
CA ARG A 257 18.15 4.42 -12.89
C ARG A 257 17.90 2.96 -12.53
N ARG A 258 16.71 2.64 -12.02
CA ARG A 258 16.30 1.29 -11.63
C ARG A 258 14.78 1.16 -11.71
N TYR A 259 14.30 -0.07 -11.68
CA TYR A 259 12.90 -0.35 -11.35
C TYR A 259 12.68 -0.15 -9.84
N GLY A 260 11.49 0.30 -9.45
CA GLY A 260 11.13 0.50 -8.05
C GLY A 260 9.74 1.08 -7.85
N ASN A 261 9.41 1.29 -6.58
CA ASN A 261 8.16 1.92 -6.16
C ASN A 261 8.35 3.42 -5.94
N MET A 262 7.33 4.18 -6.31
CA MET A 262 7.16 5.58 -5.98
C MET A 262 5.84 5.73 -5.24
N VAL A 263 5.88 6.38 -4.08
CA VAL A 263 4.67 6.81 -3.39
C VAL A 263 4.29 8.17 -3.94
N MET A 264 3.07 8.32 -4.45
CA MET A 264 2.54 9.62 -4.86
C MET A 264 1.35 9.96 -4.00
N ALA A 265 1.11 11.24 -3.76
CA ALA A 265 -0.06 11.66 -3.02
C ALA A 265 -0.65 12.96 -3.54
N GLY A 266 -1.95 13.11 -3.33
CA GLY A 266 -2.75 14.29 -3.64
C GLY A 266 -3.63 14.70 -2.47
N SER A 267 -3.77 16.01 -2.25
CA SER A 267 -4.68 16.61 -1.28
C SER A 267 -5.05 18.03 -1.69
N ASP A 268 -6.19 18.52 -1.25
CA ASP A 268 -6.56 19.94 -1.35
C ASP A 268 -5.96 20.78 -0.19
N SER A 269 -5.10 20.18 0.64
CA SER A 269 -4.32 20.86 1.67
C SER A 269 -2.82 20.55 1.52
N PRO A 270 -1.90 21.46 1.90
CA PRO A 270 -0.46 21.26 1.74
C PRO A 270 0.08 19.95 2.37
N LEU A 271 0.94 19.23 1.65
CA LEU A 271 1.43 17.90 2.04
C LEU A 271 2.89 17.88 2.53
N ASP A 272 3.69 18.89 2.20
CA ASP A 272 5.13 18.99 2.46
C ASP A 272 5.49 19.96 3.60
N GLY A 273 4.50 20.37 4.40
CA GLY A 273 4.66 21.36 5.46
C GLY A 273 5.35 20.87 6.74
N ASP A 274 5.63 19.57 6.88
CA ASP A 274 6.29 19.00 8.06
C ASP A 274 7.80 18.73 7.79
N PRO A 275 8.73 19.51 8.38
CA PRO A 275 10.16 19.27 8.26
C PRO A 275 10.63 17.92 8.81
N GLN A 276 9.87 17.30 9.72
CA GLN A 276 10.24 16.01 10.31
C GLN A 276 10.02 14.85 9.34
N LEU A 277 9.07 14.97 8.41
CA LEU A 277 8.80 13.96 7.39
C LEU A 277 10.06 13.68 6.56
N ALA A 278 10.71 14.71 6.02
CA ALA A 278 11.93 14.54 5.24
C ALA A 278 13.04 13.83 6.03
N ARG A 279 13.21 14.17 7.31
CA ARG A 279 14.19 13.50 8.19
C ARG A 279 13.85 12.03 8.41
N ARG A 280 12.57 11.71 8.62
CA ARG A 280 12.11 10.33 8.82
C ARG A 280 12.32 9.48 7.57
N LEU A 281 12.08 10.03 6.38
CA LEU A 281 12.28 9.34 5.10
C LEU A 281 13.75 8.98 4.84
N LEU A 282 14.70 9.71 5.42
CA LEU A 282 16.13 9.40 5.34
C LEU A 282 16.59 8.29 6.30
N GLY A 283 15.76 7.89 7.27
CA GLY A 283 16.13 6.94 8.33
C GLY A 283 15.82 5.47 8.03
N GLY A 284 15.19 5.15 6.89
CA GLY A 284 14.94 3.78 6.45
C GLY A 284 16.20 3.06 5.93
N ALA A 285 16.10 1.77 5.62
CA ALA A 285 17.21 1.03 5.00
C ALA A 285 17.47 1.55 3.58
N VAL A 286 16.41 2.04 2.92
CA VAL A 286 16.50 2.82 1.68
C VAL A 286 16.12 4.28 1.95
N PRO A 287 17.10 5.21 2.03
CA PRO A 287 16.81 6.62 2.20
C PRO A 287 15.99 7.17 1.04
N ALA A 288 14.84 7.78 1.36
CA ALA A 288 13.92 8.35 0.38
C ALA A 288 13.91 9.88 0.42
N HIS A 289 13.62 10.47 -0.73
CA HIS A 289 13.45 11.91 -0.92
C HIS A 289 11.98 12.22 -1.19
N ILE A 290 11.53 13.38 -0.73
CA ILE A 290 10.23 13.94 -1.07
C ILE A 290 10.40 15.04 -2.11
N TRP A 291 9.63 14.95 -3.19
CA TRP A 291 9.40 16.02 -4.15
C TRP A 291 8.12 16.76 -3.78
N ASN A 292 8.20 18.08 -3.76
CA ASN A 292 7.05 18.96 -3.52
C ASN A 292 6.20 19.14 -4.77
N ASP A 293 5.07 19.85 -4.62
CA ASP A 293 4.09 20.04 -5.69
C ASP A 293 4.70 20.64 -6.97
N ALA A 294 5.56 21.65 -6.84
CA ALA A 294 6.22 22.26 -7.99
C ALA A 294 7.12 21.27 -8.74
N GLN A 295 7.85 20.42 -8.02
CA GLN A 295 8.68 19.37 -8.61
C GLN A 295 7.84 18.28 -9.26
N VAL A 296 6.73 17.87 -8.63
CA VAL A 296 5.80 16.87 -9.19
C VAL A 296 5.16 17.39 -10.47
N ARG A 297 4.67 18.62 -10.49
CA ARG A 297 4.07 19.23 -11.69
C ARG A 297 5.09 19.41 -12.81
N ALA A 298 6.33 19.77 -12.49
CA ALA A 298 7.41 19.82 -13.48
C ALA A 298 7.76 18.43 -14.04
N PHE A 299 7.73 17.39 -13.19
CA PHE A 299 7.92 16.01 -13.61
C PHE A 299 6.76 15.50 -14.48
N ALA A 300 5.53 15.86 -14.16
CA ALA A 300 4.34 15.49 -14.92
C ALA A 300 4.15 16.31 -16.21
N ALA A 301 4.93 17.39 -16.40
CA ALA A 301 4.76 18.31 -17.52
C ALA A 301 4.75 17.59 -18.87
N ASN A 302 3.79 17.95 -19.73
CA ASN A 302 3.55 17.37 -21.06
C ASN A 302 3.13 15.89 -21.08
N SER A 303 2.85 15.28 -19.92
CA SER A 303 2.29 13.93 -19.87
C SER A 303 0.77 13.99 -19.92
N PRO A 304 0.11 13.11 -20.69
CA PRO A 304 -1.34 13.11 -20.79
C PRO A 304 -1.98 12.73 -19.45
N VAL A 305 -3.09 13.38 -19.14
CA VAL A 305 -4.02 12.92 -18.10
C VAL A 305 -4.70 11.66 -18.61
N ARG A 306 -4.77 10.63 -17.77
CA ARG A 306 -5.43 9.38 -18.10
C ARG A 306 -6.93 9.53 -17.94
N HIS A 307 -7.66 9.06 -18.94
CA HIS A 307 -9.10 8.99 -18.93
C HIS A 307 -9.57 7.55 -19.08
N ASP A 308 -10.76 7.30 -18.55
CA ASP A 308 -11.54 6.10 -18.86
C ASP A 308 -11.62 5.88 -20.37
N PRO A 309 -11.66 4.61 -20.83
CA PRO A 309 -11.92 4.34 -22.23
C PRO A 309 -13.27 4.96 -22.62
N PRO A 310 -13.42 5.47 -23.86
CA PRO A 310 -14.71 5.95 -24.32
C PRO A 310 -15.77 4.87 -24.18
N ALA A 311 -16.98 5.25 -23.79
CA ALA A 311 -18.09 4.32 -23.69
C ALA A 311 -18.25 3.55 -25.01
N PRO A 312 -18.51 2.23 -24.96
CA PRO A 312 -18.71 1.45 -26.18
C PRO A 312 -19.83 2.08 -27.00
N SER A 313 -19.55 2.40 -28.27
CA SER A 313 -20.54 2.95 -29.19
C SER A 313 -21.68 1.94 -29.32
N ILE A 314 -22.86 2.30 -28.81
CA ILE A 314 -24.08 1.57 -29.12
C ILE A 314 -24.38 1.90 -30.59
N ALA A 315 -23.98 1.00 -31.50
CA ALA A 315 -24.40 1.11 -32.89
C ALA A 315 -25.93 1.05 -32.93
N PRO A 316 -26.59 1.91 -33.72
CA PRO A 316 -28.06 1.95 -33.82
C PRO A 316 -28.64 0.66 -34.38
#